data_AF-A0A3D1QWK6-F1
#
_entry.id   AF-A0A3D1QWK6-F1
#
_cell.length_a   1.000
_cell.length_b   1.000
_cell.length_c   1.000
_cell.angle_alpha   90.00
_cell.angle_beta   90.00
_cell.angle_gamma   90.00
#
_symmetry.space_group_name_H-M   'P 1'
#
loop_
_entity.id
_entity.type
_entity.pdbx_description
1 polymer ?
#
loop_
_entity_poly.entity_id
_entity_poly.type
_entity_poly.pdbx_seq_one_letter_code
_entity_poly.pdbx_strand_id
1 'polypeptide(L)'
;WPATWDQIEALLKKRGSRWKATEQKLFRSVFTQRDPKAEPVPTGGRGSGYEPDADLRDFENVPLKEDVEAYFEREVKPHVPDAWMDRSKDKVGYEVNFNRHFYVFTPPRSLSEIDAELKAAEDEIVRLLREVTT
;
A
#
# COMPACT_ATOMS: atom_id res chain seq x y z
N TRP A 1 -14.65 -22.50 2.02
CA TRP A 1 -13.62 -22.60 3.07
C TRP A 1 -14.13 -23.25 4.36
N PRO A 2 -15.22 -22.78 5.02
CA PRO A 2 -15.66 -23.33 6.32
C PRO A 2 -15.88 -24.86 6.30
N ALA A 3 -16.66 -25.35 5.34
CA ALA A 3 -16.92 -26.79 5.20
C ALA A 3 -15.65 -27.64 4.95
N THR A 4 -14.64 -27.06 4.28
CA THR A 4 -13.35 -27.72 4.06
C THR A 4 -12.51 -27.76 5.34
N TRP A 5 -12.56 -26.68 6.12
CA TRP A 5 -11.85 -26.58 7.39
C TRP A 5 -12.33 -27.63 8.40
N ASP A 6 -13.66 -27.82 8.52
CA ASP A 6 -14.23 -28.81 9.44
C ASP A 6 -13.75 -30.24 9.13
N GLN A 7 -13.62 -30.57 7.84
CA GLN A 7 -13.10 -31.87 7.40
C GLN A 7 -11.61 -32.03 7.73
N ILE A 8 -10.81 -30.98 7.53
CA ILE A 8 -9.39 -30.97 7.88
C ILE A 8 -9.23 -31.14 9.40
N GLU A 9 -10.01 -30.43 10.20
CA GLU A 9 -9.96 -30.52 11.66
C GLU A 9 -10.32 -31.91 12.16
N ALA A 10 -11.37 -32.54 11.58
CA ALA A 10 -11.72 -33.92 11.89
C ALA A 10 -10.60 -34.92 11.57
N LEU A 11 -9.91 -34.74 10.42
CA LEU A 11 -8.77 -35.56 10.02
C LEU A 11 -7.56 -35.38 10.95
N LEU A 12 -7.23 -34.14 11.32
CA LEU A 12 -6.15 -33.84 12.26
C LEU A 12 -6.40 -34.49 13.62
N LYS A 13 -7.63 -34.33 14.15
CA LYS A 13 -8.04 -34.95 15.41
C LYS A 13 -7.95 -36.48 15.36
N LYS A 14 -8.41 -37.11 14.27
CA LYS A 14 -8.29 -38.57 14.07
C LYS A 14 -6.84 -39.05 14.08
N ARG A 15 -5.90 -38.21 13.64
CA ARG A 15 -4.46 -38.49 13.61
C ARG A 15 -3.72 -38.07 14.88
N GLY A 16 -4.43 -37.57 15.91
CA GLY A 16 -3.81 -37.06 17.14
C GLY A 16 -2.92 -35.84 16.92
N SER A 17 -3.12 -35.11 15.82
CA SER A 17 -2.35 -33.92 15.45
C SER A 17 -3.22 -32.67 15.52
N ARG A 18 -2.57 -31.52 15.61
CA ARG A 18 -3.22 -30.20 15.58
C ARG A 18 -2.29 -29.21 14.89
N TRP A 19 -2.85 -28.42 13.98
CA TRP A 19 -2.14 -27.31 13.37
C TRP A 19 -2.18 -26.05 14.25
N LYS A 20 -1.08 -25.31 14.25
CA LYS A 20 -1.01 -23.92 14.73
C LYS A 20 -1.68 -22.99 13.70
N ALA A 21 -2.04 -21.78 14.14
CA ALA A 21 -2.67 -20.78 13.28
C ALA A 21 -1.82 -20.43 12.03
N THR A 22 -0.49 -20.45 12.15
CA THR A 22 0.44 -20.20 11.03
C THR A 22 0.38 -21.30 9.97
N GLU A 23 0.27 -22.58 10.38
CA GLU A 23 0.17 -23.73 9.48
C GLU A 23 -1.18 -23.74 8.76
N GLN A 24 -2.27 -23.46 9.49
CA GLN A 24 -3.60 -23.28 8.89
C GLN A 24 -3.60 -22.14 7.86
N LYS A 25 -3.01 -20.99 8.19
CA LYS A 25 -2.93 -19.84 7.28
C LYS A 25 -2.12 -20.19 6.03
N LEU A 26 -0.98 -20.87 6.18
CA LEU A 26 -0.15 -21.32 5.06
C LEU A 26 -0.91 -22.29 4.16
N PHE A 27 -1.61 -23.27 4.74
CA PHE A 27 -2.43 -24.20 3.98
C PHE A 27 -3.51 -23.46 3.18
N ARG A 28 -4.25 -22.55 3.82
CA ARG A 28 -5.27 -21.74 3.13
C ARG A 28 -4.67 -20.94 1.99
N SER A 29 -3.53 -20.28 2.18
CA SER A 29 -2.92 -19.45 1.13
C SER A 29 -2.38 -20.26 -0.05
N VAL A 30 -1.97 -21.51 0.16
CA VAL A 30 -1.38 -22.35 -0.90
C VAL A 30 -2.46 -23.12 -1.68
N PHE A 31 -3.47 -23.64 -0.98
CA PHE A 31 -4.45 -24.56 -1.56
C PHE A 31 -5.82 -23.94 -1.84
N THR A 32 -5.98 -22.63 -1.61
CA THR A 32 -7.22 -21.93 -1.91
C THR A 32 -6.93 -20.65 -2.68
N GLN A 33 -7.93 -20.22 -3.45
CA GLN A 33 -7.93 -18.92 -4.10
C GLN A 33 -9.14 -18.12 -3.61
N ARG A 34 -9.03 -16.80 -3.67
CA ARG A 34 -10.15 -15.92 -3.41
C ARG A 34 -11.05 -15.86 -4.64
N ASP A 35 -12.36 -15.91 -4.43
CA ASP A 35 -13.36 -15.79 -5.47
C ASP A 35 -14.32 -14.64 -5.10
N PRO A 36 -14.35 -13.53 -5.87
CA PRO A 36 -15.25 -12.40 -5.63
C PRO A 36 -16.74 -12.76 -5.67
N LYS A 37 -17.12 -13.90 -6.26
CA LYS A 37 -18.50 -14.36 -6.38
C LYS A 37 -18.88 -15.38 -5.30
N ALA A 38 -17.94 -15.76 -4.43
CA ALA A 38 -18.22 -16.71 -3.37
C ALA A 38 -19.07 -16.08 -2.26
N GLU A 39 -19.81 -16.93 -1.55
CA GLU A 39 -20.52 -16.53 -0.35
C GLU A 39 -19.55 -15.95 0.69
N PRO A 40 -19.92 -14.83 1.35
CA PRO A 40 -19.10 -14.22 2.39
C PRO A 40 -18.73 -15.21 3.50
N VAL A 41 -17.46 -15.24 3.88
CA VAL A 41 -16.97 -16.14 4.93
C VAL A 41 -17.20 -15.50 6.30
N PRO A 42 -18.00 -16.09 7.20
CA PRO A 42 -18.17 -15.55 8.54
C PRO A 42 -16.85 -15.63 9.32
N THR A 43 -16.60 -14.64 10.17
CA THR A 43 -15.44 -14.66 11.06
C THR A 43 -15.53 -15.87 12.02
N GLY A 44 -14.46 -16.68 12.09
CA GLY A 44 -14.42 -17.92 12.88
C GLY A 44 -14.31 -17.73 14.41
N GLY A 45 -15.04 -16.80 15.01
CA GLY A 45 -15.01 -16.49 16.45
C GLY A 45 -16.30 -15.84 16.97
N ARG A 46 -16.28 -15.32 18.21
CA ARG A 46 -17.43 -14.61 18.84
C ARG A 46 -17.73 -13.23 18.25
N GLY A 47 -17.24 -12.95 17.04
CA GLY A 47 -17.50 -11.70 16.33
C GLY A 47 -18.74 -11.82 15.46
N SER A 48 -19.58 -10.79 15.43
CA SER A 48 -20.56 -10.61 14.36
C SER A 48 -19.85 -9.99 13.15
N GLY A 49 -19.77 -10.70 12.03
CA GLY A 49 -19.22 -10.15 10.78
C GLY A 49 -18.55 -11.17 9.86
N TYR A 50 -18.14 -10.69 8.69
CA TYR A 50 -17.45 -11.45 7.65
C TYR A 50 -15.93 -11.20 7.69
N GLU A 51 -15.15 -12.18 7.24
CA GLU A 51 -13.70 -12.04 7.12
C GLU A 51 -13.37 -10.95 6.07
N PRO A 52 -12.63 -9.89 6.43
CA PRO A 52 -12.25 -8.87 5.47
C PRO A 52 -11.17 -9.41 4.53
N ASP A 53 -11.23 -9.03 3.26
CA ASP A 53 -10.10 -9.24 2.36
C ASP A 53 -9.03 -8.16 2.60
N ALA A 54 -7.85 -8.58 3.03
CA ALA A 54 -6.74 -7.66 3.27
C ALA A 54 -6.22 -7.00 1.98
N ASP A 55 -6.41 -7.64 0.83
CA ASP A 55 -5.92 -7.14 -0.46
C ASP A 55 -6.82 -6.00 -1.01
N LEU A 56 -8.06 -5.90 -0.53
CA LEU A 56 -9.03 -4.86 -0.90
C LEU A 56 -9.13 -3.74 0.15
N ARG A 57 -8.23 -3.71 1.14
CA ARG A 57 -8.26 -2.70 2.19
C ARG A 57 -7.75 -1.37 1.64
N ASP A 58 -8.55 -0.32 1.83
CA ASP A 58 -8.19 1.04 1.45
C ASP A 58 -8.44 2.04 2.59
N PHE A 59 -7.94 3.27 2.41
CA PHE A 59 -8.11 4.39 3.33
C PHE A 59 -8.50 5.66 2.57
N GLU A 60 -9.52 6.34 3.09
CA GLU A 60 -9.96 7.63 2.54
C GLU A 60 -9.46 8.81 3.39
N ASN A 61 -9.04 9.87 2.70
CA ASN A 61 -8.66 11.13 3.35
C ASN A 61 -9.88 12.05 3.43
N VAL A 62 -10.56 12.04 4.57
CA VAL A 62 -11.73 12.88 4.82
C VAL A 62 -11.31 14.25 5.34
N PRO A 63 -11.82 15.37 4.79
CA PRO A 63 -11.58 16.70 5.33
C PRO A 63 -11.96 16.78 6.81
N LEU A 64 -11.10 17.36 7.64
CA LEU A 64 -11.27 17.39 9.11
C LEU A 64 -12.59 17.99 9.60
N LYS A 65 -13.19 18.90 8.81
CA LYS A 65 -14.44 19.59 9.16
C LYS A 65 -15.70 18.85 8.66
N GLU A 66 -15.52 17.75 7.96
CA GLU A 66 -16.61 16.97 7.39
C GLU A 66 -16.94 15.75 8.27
N ASP A 67 -18.22 15.36 8.30
CA ASP A 67 -18.63 14.14 8.97
C ASP A 67 -18.22 12.91 8.14
N VAL A 68 -17.55 11.96 8.81
CA VAL A 68 -16.99 10.77 8.15
C VAL A 68 -18.09 9.87 7.57
N GLU A 69 -19.24 9.76 8.25
CA GLU A 69 -20.34 8.91 7.78
C GLU A 69 -20.98 9.52 6.52
N ALA A 70 -21.25 10.83 6.56
CA ALA A 70 -21.80 11.55 5.41
C ALA A 70 -20.85 11.52 4.19
N TYR A 71 -19.54 11.58 4.41
CA TYR A 71 -18.55 11.39 3.35
C TYR A 71 -18.61 9.96 2.78
N PHE A 72 -18.63 8.95 3.65
CA PHE A 72 -18.66 7.54 3.25
C PHE A 72 -19.89 7.17 2.40
N GLU A 73 -21.07 7.64 2.81
CA GLU A 73 -22.32 7.43 2.05
C GLU A 73 -22.29 8.09 0.68
N ARG A 74 -21.62 9.24 0.55
CA ARG A 74 -21.61 10.04 -0.67
C ARG A 74 -20.51 9.63 -1.66
N GLU A 75 -19.31 9.36 -1.15
CA GLU A 75 -18.11 9.17 -1.98
C GLU A 75 -17.66 7.72 -2.06
N VAL A 76 -18.01 6.85 -1.10
CA VAL A 76 -17.51 5.46 -1.08
C VAL A 76 -18.59 4.46 -1.49
N LYS A 77 -19.72 4.43 -0.76
CA LYS A 77 -20.78 3.43 -0.99
C LYS A 77 -21.33 3.36 -2.42
N PRO A 78 -21.48 4.47 -3.17
CA PRO A 78 -21.96 4.39 -4.55
C PRO A 78 -21.01 3.63 -5.48
N HIS A 79 -19.72 3.57 -5.14
CA HIS A 79 -18.68 2.90 -5.92
C HIS A 79 -18.37 1.49 -5.40
N VAL A 80 -18.43 1.29 -4.08
CA VAL A 80 -18.18 0.02 -3.41
C VAL A 80 -19.31 -0.29 -2.42
N PRO A 81 -20.42 -0.89 -2.90
CA PRO A 81 -21.64 -1.06 -2.09
C PRO A 81 -21.49 -1.98 -0.88
N ASP A 82 -20.54 -2.91 -0.91
CA ASP A 82 -20.23 -3.86 0.16
C ASP A 82 -19.13 -3.35 1.12
N ALA A 83 -18.65 -2.12 0.91
CA ALA A 83 -17.68 -1.49 1.80
C ALA A 83 -18.27 -1.27 3.20
N TRP A 84 -17.41 -1.38 4.20
CA TRP A 84 -17.71 -1.05 5.58
C TRP A 84 -16.49 -0.43 6.25
N MET A 85 -16.72 0.47 7.21
CA MET A 85 -15.66 1.20 7.89
C MET A 85 -15.26 0.54 9.19
N ASP A 86 -13.95 0.38 9.40
CA ASP A 86 -13.38 0.01 10.70
C ASP A 86 -12.96 1.27 11.46
N ARG A 87 -13.89 1.84 12.22
CA ARG A 87 -13.70 3.09 12.99
C ARG A 87 -12.56 3.01 14.03
N SER A 88 -12.10 1.81 14.38
CA SER A 88 -10.96 1.65 15.30
C SER A 88 -9.62 2.08 14.68
N LYS A 89 -9.58 2.24 13.36
CA LYS A 89 -8.39 2.65 12.60
C LYS A 89 -8.39 4.12 12.19
N ASP A 90 -9.40 4.88 12.55
CA ASP A 90 -9.49 6.31 12.25
C ASP A 90 -8.28 7.04 12.85
N LYS A 91 -7.64 7.89 12.04
CA LYS A 91 -6.51 8.71 12.46
C LYS A 91 -6.74 10.15 12.03
N VAL A 92 -6.61 11.07 12.98
CA VAL A 92 -6.59 12.50 12.68
C VAL A 92 -5.16 12.91 12.38
N GLY A 93 -4.92 13.43 11.18
CA GLY A 93 -3.62 13.91 10.72
C GLY A 93 -3.74 15.25 10.01
N TYR A 94 -2.62 15.95 9.92
CA TYR A 94 -2.49 17.19 9.15
C TYR A 94 -1.42 16.97 8.07
N GLU A 95 -1.74 17.35 6.84
CA GLU A 95 -0.77 17.36 5.75
C GLU A 95 -0.23 18.78 5.56
N VAL A 96 1.10 18.91 5.54
CA VAL A 96 1.77 20.12 5.07
C VAL A 96 2.36 19.80 3.71
N ASN A 97 1.77 20.35 2.64
CA ASN A 97 2.30 20.14 1.30
C ASN A 97 3.57 20.97 1.10
N PHE A 98 4.73 20.33 1.34
CA PHE A 98 6.01 21.02 1.30
C PHE A 98 6.30 21.62 -0.08
N ASN A 99 6.01 20.89 -1.15
CA ASN A 99 6.22 21.38 -2.51
C ASN A 99 5.33 22.58 -2.85
N ARG A 100 4.09 22.62 -2.36
CA ARG A 100 3.19 23.75 -2.62
C ARG A 100 3.63 25.02 -1.87
N HIS A 101 4.11 24.87 -0.64
CA HIS A 101 4.34 26.02 0.25
C HIS A 101 5.80 26.46 0.36
N PHE A 102 6.74 25.54 0.12
CA PHE A 102 8.17 25.76 0.34
C PHE A 102 9.00 25.52 -0.91
N TYR A 103 8.38 25.20 -2.05
CA TYR A 103 9.13 25.13 -3.31
C TYR A 103 9.59 26.54 -3.71
N VAL A 104 10.90 26.71 -3.69
CA VAL A 104 11.57 27.87 -4.26
C VAL A 104 12.03 27.45 -5.65
N PHE A 105 11.42 28.05 -6.68
CA PHE A 105 11.87 27.86 -8.05
C PHE A 105 13.35 28.24 -8.17
N THR A 106 14.18 27.28 -8.52
CA THR A 106 15.59 27.52 -8.81
C THR A 106 15.72 27.64 -10.32
N PRO A 107 15.98 28.84 -10.87
CA PRO A 107 16.21 28.99 -12.29
C PRO A 107 17.43 28.15 -12.71
N PRO A 108 17.42 27.59 -13.93
CA PRO A 108 18.61 26.95 -14.48
C PRO A 108 19.79 27.92 -14.53
N ARG A 109 21.02 27.39 -14.44
CA ARG A 109 22.25 28.18 -14.65
C ARG A 109 22.25 28.79 -16.06
N SER A 110 22.93 29.92 -16.22
CA SER A 110 22.98 30.60 -17.52
C SER A 110 23.76 29.78 -18.55
N LEU A 111 23.38 29.88 -19.82
CA LEU A 111 24.12 29.22 -20.90
C LEU A 111 25.57 29.71 -20.97
N SER A 112 25.82 31.00 -20.72
CA SER A 112 27.18 31.56 -20.71
C SER A 112 28.07 30.96 -19.63
N GLU A 113 27.54 30.65 -18.45
CA GLU A 113 28.29 29.96 -17.39
C GLU A 113 28.60 28.52 -17.80
N ILE A 114 27.62 27.83 -18.39
CA ILE A 114 27.80 26.46 -18.90
C ILE A 114 28.88 26.43 -19.97
N ASP A 115 28.85 27.34 -20.94
CA ASP A 115 29.84 27.42 -22.02
C ASP A 115 31.24 27.72 -21.49
N ALA A 116 31.36 28.61 -20.50
CA ALA A 116 32.64 28.93 -19.87
C ALA A 116 33.23 27.75 -19.09
N GLU A 117 32.39 27.04 -18.32
CA GLU A 117 32.78 25.81 -17.61
C GLU A 117 33.20 24.71 -18.59
N LEU A 118 32.45 24.53 -19.69
CA LEU A 118 32.75 23.52 -20.71
C LEU A 118 34.11 23.79 -21.35
N LYS A 119 34.38 25.05 -21.73
CA LYS A 119 35.65 25.46 -22.32
C LYS A 119 36.82 25.28 -21.35
N ALA A 120 36.63 25.61 -20.07
CA ALA A 120 37.65 25.39 -19.05
C ALA A 120 37.99 23.90 -18.90
N ALA A 121 36.98 23.03 -18.93
CA ALA A 121 37.19 21.58 -18.91
C ALA A 121 37.90 21.08 -20.17
N GLU A 122 37.55 21.60 -21.35
CA GLU A 122 38.25 21.29 -22.62
C GLU A 122 39.73 21.68 -22.57
N ASP A 123 40.03 22.90 -22.12
CA ASP A 123 41.41 23.39 -22.01
C ASP A 123 42.22 22.55 -21.01
N GLU A 124 41.62 22.13 -19.90
CA GLU A 124 42.24 21.23 -18.93
C GLU A 124 42.54 19.84 -19.53
N ILE A 125 41.60 19.27 -20.27
CA ILE A 125 41.80 17.98 -20.97
C ILE A 125 42.98 18.09 -21.96
N VAL A 126 43.03 19.16 -22.74
CA VAL A 126 44.15 19.38 -23.69
C VAL A 126 45.48 19.50 -22.97
N ARG A 127 45.52 20.22 -21.83
CA ARG A 127 46.74 20.33 -21.01
C ARG A 127 47.21 18.96 -20.51
N LEU A 128 46.32 18.18 -19.91
CA LEU A 128 46.64 16.84 -19.39
C LEU A 128 47.10 15.88 -20.48
N LEU A 129 46.46 15.90 -21.65
CA LEU A 129 46.87 15.08 -22.79
C LEU A 129 48.29 15.42 -23.26
N ARG A 130 48.66 16.71 -23.29
CA ARG A 130 50.02 17.14 -23.62
C ARG A 130 51.05 16.65 -22.62
N GLU A 131 50.73 16.68 -21.31
CA GLU A 131 51.64 16.18 -20.27
C GLU A 131 51.95 14.67 -20.39
N VAL A 132 51.07 13.88 -21.02
CA VAL A 132 51.26 12.42 -21.21
C VAL A 132 51.89 12.07 -22.57
N THR A 133 51.74 12.93 -23.58
CA THR A 133 52.31 12.71 -24.93
C THR A 133 53.69 13.32 -25.14
N THR A 134 54.28 13.91 -24.09
CA THR A 134 55.67 14.41 -24.08
C THR A 134 56.55 13.47 -23.24
#